data_AF-A0A969Z7Y3-F1
#
_entry.id   AF-A0A969Z7Y3-F1
#
_cell.length_a   1.000
_cell.length_b   1.000
_cell.length_c   1.000
_cell.angle_alpha   90.00
_cell.angle_beta   90.00
_cell.angle_gamma   90.00
#
_symmetry.space_group_name_H-M   'P 1'
#
loop_
_entity.id
_entity.type
_entity.pdbx_description
1 polymer ?
#
loop_
_entity_poly.entity_id
_entity_poly.type
_entity_poly.pdbx_seq_one_letter_code
_entity_poly.pdbx_strand_id
1 'polypeptide(L)'
;MNNSRFLEEIKKALKNLKSIKTFYKEIPNLLTLSRFILTLFIIINILSGNLILGGILTGIASLTDCFDGFLARKLSATSELGRKMDAVIDKIFIISIALSLSSTLPLLLIPIALEGIIASINSYSHIKGYQPKTSELGRKKTIFLDALIASSFFTKVPILLPLQIGLYISTIGLQIKVGIDYYQTLKQAQKNDIKQKEIIENNDIKENKQEKQLVLKKK
;
A
#
# COMPACT_ATOMS: atom_id res chain seq x y z
N MET A 1 50.19 -21.44 17.69
CA MET A 1 48.82 -21.39 17.11
C MET A 1 48.91 -21.96 15.70
N ASN A 2 48.21 -23.06 15.41
CA ASN A 2 48.45 -23.85 14.19
C ASN A 2 47.95 -23.08 12.95
N ASN A 3 48.86 -22.69 12.05
CA ASN A 3 48.55 -21.88 10.84
C ASN A 3 47.46 -22.51 9.96
N SER A 4 47.29 -23.83 10.00
CA SER A 4 46.25 -24.56 9.28
C SER A 4 44.84 -24.22 9.75
N ARG A 5 44.63 -24.03 11.05
CA ARG A 5 43.31 -23.73 11.65
C ARG A 5 42.87 -22.31 11.35
N PHE A 6 43.81 -21.36 11.37
CA PHE A 6 43.57 -19.98 10.96
C PHE A 6 43.25 -19.86 9.46
N LEU A 7 43.97 -20.61 8.62
CA LEU A 7 43.68 -20.67 7.19
C LEU A 7 42.35 -21.38 6.87
N GLU A 8 41.92 -22.35 7.68
CA GLU A 8 40.58 -22.94 7.60
C GLU A 8 39.49 -21.96 8.03
N GLU A 9 39.71 -21.19 9.09
CA GLU A 9 38.78 -20.13 9.54
C GLU A 9 38.66 -19.02 8.49
N ILE A 10 39.78 -18.58 7.90
CA ILE A 10 39.78 -17.64 6.78
C ILE A 10 39.08 -18.24 5.55
N LYS A 11 39.36 -19.50 5.18
CA LYS A 11 38.66 -20.15 4.05
C LYS A 11 37.16 -20.30 4.32
N LYS A 12 36.75 -20.54 5.56
CA LYS A 12 35.34 -20.63 5.97
C LYS A 12 34.67 -19.25 5.96
N ALA A 13 35.37 -18.21 6.41
CA ALA A 13 34.93 -16.82 6.32
C ALA A 13 34.83 -16.35 4.86
N LEU A 14 35.81 -16.70 4.00
CA LEU A 14 35.79 -16.44 2.56
C LEU A 14 34.72 -17.26 1.83
N LYS A 15 34.41 -18.48 2.30
CA LYS A 15 33.30 -19.31 1.79
C LYS A 15 31.93 -18.78 2.25
N ASN A 16 31.87 -18.06 3.36
CA ASN A 16 30.68 -17.29 3.76
C ASN A 16 30.57 -15.94 3.04
N LEU A 17 31.69 -15.31 2.67
CA LEU A 17 31.73 -14.20 1.71
C LEU A 17 31.32 -14.66 0.29
N LYS A 18 31.38 -15.97 0.03
CA LYS A 18 30.85 -16.63 -1.15
C LYS A 18 29.32 -16.73 -1.08
N SER A 19 28.67 -15.58 -1.10
CA SER A 19 27.39 -15.47 -1.77
C SER A 19 27.14 -14.06 -2.30
N ILE A 20 28.03 -13.61 -3.20
CA ILE A 20 27.69 -12.61 -4.24
C ILE A 20 26.36 -13.02 -4.95
N LYS A 21 26.05 -14.32 -4.94
CA LYS A 21 24.81 -14.94 -5.43
C LYS A 21 23.56 -14.70 -4.55
N THR A 22 23.69 -14.24 -3.30
CA THR A 22 22.56 -13.76 -2.47
C THR A 22 22.52 -12.24 -2.43
N PHE A 23 23.66 -11.55 -2.60
CA PHE A 23 23.66 -10.08 -2.62
C PHE A 23 22.76 -9.50 -3.72
N TYR A 24 22.75 -10.10 -4.92
CA TYR A 24 21.84 -9.63 -5.97
C TYR A 24 20.36 -9.77 -5.60
N LYS A 25 20.01 -10.71 -4.70
CA LYS A 25 18.64 -10.88 -4.21
C LYS A 25 18.23 -9.82 -3.19
N GLU A 26 19.20 -9.13 -2.59
CA GLU A 26 18.98 -8.00 -1.68
C GLU A 26 18.95 -6.65 -2.40
N ILE A 27 19.30 -6.60 -3.70
CA ILE A 27 19.26 -5.35 -4.49
C ILE A 27 17.88 -4.69 -4.44
N PRO A 28 16.75 -5.40 -4.61
CA PRO A 28 15.43 -4.79 -4.48
C PRO A 28 15.22 -4.14 -3.11
N ASN A 29 15.60 -4.83 -2.02
CA ASN A 29 15.48 -4.29 -0.65
C ASN A 29 16.35 -3.04 -0.44
N LEU A 30 17.56 -3.02 -1.01
CA LEU A 30 18.44 -1.86 -0.96
C LEU A 30 17.86 -0.68 -1.76
N LEU A 31 17.18 -0.93 -2.88
CA LEU A 31 16.49 0.10 -3.65
C LEU A 31 15.31 0.68 -2.85
N THR A 32 14.49 -0.16 -2.22
CA THR A 32 13.42 0.29 -1.33
C THR A 32 13.97 1.14 -0.17
N LEU A 33 15.09 0.72 0.45
CA LEU A 33 15.75 1.51 1.51
C LEU A 33 16.29 2.84 0.99
N SER A 34 16.87 2.84 -0.22
CA SER A 34 17.34 4.07 -0.86
C SER A 34 16.20 5.06 -1.13
N ARG A 35 15.00 4.55 -1.50
CA ARG A 35 13.78 5.38 -1.66
C ARG A 35 13.38 6.00 -0.34
N PHE A 36 13.39 5.24 0.76
CA PHE A 36 13.08 5.78 2.08
C PHE A 36 14.03 6.93 2.45
N ILE A 37 15.34 6.77 2.23
CA ILE A 37 16.32 7.84 2.46
C ILE A 37 16.05 9.05 1.54
N LEU A 38 15.82 8.80 0.25
CA LEU A 38 15.51 9.84 -0.74
C LEU A 38 14.24 10.62 -0.38
N THR A 39 13.24 9.96 0.21
CA THR A 39 12.01 10.58 0.72
C THR A 39 12.34 11.68 1.72
N LEU A 40 13.28 11.46 2.63
CA LEU A 40 13.69 12.48 3.61
C LEU A 40 14.27 13.72 2.92
N PHE A 41 15.13 13.52 1.91
CA PHE A 41 15.68 14.62 1.12
C PHE A 41 14.59 15.38 0.34
N ILE A 42 13.60 14.67 -0.20
CA ILE A 42 12.45 15.27 -0.89
C ILE A 42 11.67 16.18 0.07
N ILE A 43 11.33 15.68 1.27
CA ILE A 43 10.62 16.44 2.31
C ILE A 43 11.37 17.73 2.63
N ILE A 44 12.67 17.64 2.91
CA ILE A 44 13.50 18.80 3.25
C ILE A 44 13.44 19.85 2.13
N ASN A 45 13.55 19.43 0.87
CA ASN A 45 13.49 20.35 -0.27
C ASN A 45 12.12 21.00 -0.43
N ILE A 46 11.03 20.24 -0.25
CA ILE A 46 9.67 20.77 -0.30
C ILE A 46 9.47 21.83 0.79
N LEU A 47 9.82 21.51 2.04
CA LEU A 47 9.65 22.42 3.17
C LEU A 47 10.57 23.64 3.10
N SER A 48 11.71 23.53 2.42
CA SER A 48 12.61 24.65 2.11
C SER A 48 12.13 25.50 0.92
N GLY A 49 10.99 25.17 0.30
CA GLY A 49 10.42 25.87 -0.84
C GLY A 49 11.05 25.54 -2.20
N ASN A 50 12.01 24.61 -2.25
CA ASN A 50 12.64 24.14 -3.49
C ASN A 50 11.81 23.02 -4.16
N LEU A 51 10.64 23.40 -4.64
CA LEU A 51 9.67 22.47 -5.22
C LEU A 51 10.17 21.81 -6.51
N ILE A 52 10.98 22.50 -7.31
CA ILE A 52 11.52 21.94 -8.57
C ILE A 52 12.44 20.78 -8.26
N LEU A 53 13.41 20.96 -7.34
CA LEU A 53 14.31 19.89 -6.96
C LEU A 53 13.56 18.77 -6.24
N GLY A 54 12.60 19.11 -5.37
CA GLY A 54 11.71 18.12 -4.74
C GLY A 54 10.95 17.27 -5.77
N GLY A 55 10.45 17.88 -6.83
CA GLY A 55 9.74 17.19 -7.92
C GLY A 55 10.67 16.30 -8.75
N ILE A 56 11.88 16.75 -9.05
CA ILE A 56 12.90 15.95 -9.75
C ILE A 56 13.27 14.72 -8.93
N LEU A 57 13.58 14.90 -7.64
CA LEU A 57 13.93 13.80 -6.73
C LEU A 57 12.76 12.83 -6.57
N THR A 58 11.52 13.33 -6.48
CA THR A 58 10.30 12.52 -6.46
C THR A 58 10.17 11.68 -7.74
N GLY A 59 10.37 12.29 -8.91
CA GLY A 59 10.35 11.56 -10.18
C GLY A 59 11.41 10.45 -10.25
N ILE A 60 12.63 10.73 -9.78
CA ILE A 60 13.71 9.72 -9.71
C ILE A 60 13.31 8.59 -8.75
N ALA A 61 12.75 8.91 -7.59
CA ALA A 61 12.31 7.92 -6.61
C ALA A 61 11.21 7.00 -7.18
N SER A 62 10.22 7.57 -7.87
CA SER A 62 9.14 6.83 -8.53
C SER A 62 9.62 5.97 -9.69
N LEU A 63 10.61 6.43 -10.47
CA LEU A 63 11.20 5.61 -11.52
C LEU A 63 11.99 4.42 -10.96
N THR A 64 12.60 4.59 -9.79
CA THR A 64 13.34 3.53 -9.09
C THR A 64 12.42 2.39 -8.65
N ASP A 65 11.15 2.66 -8.32
CA ASP A 65 10.09 1.68 -8.00
C ASP A 65 9.65 0.82 -9.19
N CYS A 66 9.59 1.41 -10.37
CA CYS A 66 9.37 0.61 -11.57
C CYS A 66 10.55 -0.35 -11.80
N PHE A 67 11.77 0.08 -11.45
CA PHE A 67 12.99 -0.66 -11.70
C PHE A 67 13.24 -1.79 -10.70
N ASP A 68 13.05 -1.59 -9.40
CA ASP A 68 13.20 -2.65 -8.40
C ASP A 68 12.15 -3.76 -8.57
N GLY A 69 10.91 -3.42 -8.89
CA GLY A 69 9.85 -4.39 -9.17
C GLY A 69 10.15 -5.23 -10.42
N PHE A 70 10.77 -4.63 -11.44
CA PHE A 70 11.28 -5.35 -12.60
C PHE A 70 12.46 -6.28 -12.23
N LEU A 71 13.41 -5.77 -11.44
CA LEU A 71 14.60 -6.51 -11.05
C LEU A 71 14.26 -7.69 -10.12
N ALA A 72 13.34 -7.50 -9.18
CA ALA A 72 12.86 -8.54 -8.27
C ALA A 72 12.22 -9.72 -9.02
N ARG A 73 11.42 -9.43 -10.07
CA ARG A 73 10.84 -10.44 -10.95
C ARG A 73 11.93 -11.19 -11.75
N LYS A 74 12.88 -10.44 -12.31
CA LYS A 74 13.95 -11.00 -13.14
C LYS A 74 14.94 -11.87 -12.34
N LEU A 75 15.19 -11.51 -11.09
CA LEU A 75 16.15 -12.20 -10.21
C LEU A 75 15.52 -13.30 -9.33
N SER A 76 14.21 -13.54 -9.47
CA SER A 76 13.43 -14.42 -8.58
C SER A 76 13.71 -14.13 -7.09
N ALA A 77 13.85 -12.84 -6.79
CA ALA A 77 14.27 -12.33 -5.49
C ALA A 77 13.07 -11.80 -4.68
N THR A 78 11.95 -12.53 -4.72
CA THR A 78 10.70 -12.14 -4.07
C THR A 78 10.63 -12.75 -2.67
N SER A 79 11.04 -12.00 -1.65
CA SER A 79 10.80 -12.40 -0.25
C SER A 79 9.45 -11.87 0.25
N GLU A 80 8.79 -12.58 1.17
CA GLU A 80 7.54 -12.08 1.77
C GLU A 80 7.78 -10.84 2.64
N LEU A 81 8.90 -10.82 3.36
CA LEU A 81 9.31 -9.69 4.19
C LEU A 81 9.62 -8.45 3.35
N GLY A 82 10.39 -8.60 2.26
CA GLY A 82 10.70 -7.51 1.33
C GLY A 82 9.43 -6.93 0.72
N ARG A 83 8.50 -7.77 0.23
CA ARG A 83 7.20 -7.30 -0.31
C ARG A 83 6.36 -6.52 0.69
N LYS A 84 6.35 -6.92 1.97
CA LYS A 84 5.64 -6.19 3.02
C LYS A 84 6.31 -4.86 3.32
N MET A 85 7.64 -4.82 3.41
CA MET A 85 8.40 -3.59 3.63
C MET A 85 8.23 -2.60 2.48
N ASP A 86 8.26 -3.09 1.25
CA ASP A 86 8.05 -2.31 0.02
C ASP A 86 6.69 -1.60 0.05
N ALA A 87 5.61 -2.35 0.30
CA ALA A 87 4.26 -1.79 0.44
C ALA A 87 4.11 -0.77 1.59
N VAL A 88 4.93 -0.88 2.65
CA VAL A 88 4.95 0.09 3.75
C VAL A 88 5.72 1.35 3.33
N ILE A 89 6.89 1.19 2.73
CA ILE A 89 7.75 2.31 2.29
C ILE A 89 7.07 3.11 1.19
N ASP A 90 6.34 2.48 0.27
CA ASP A 90 5.56 3.18 -0.76
C ASP A 90 4.48 4.08 -0.16
N LYS A 91 3.77 3.58 0.86
CA LYS A 91 2.78 4.39 1.57
C LYS A 91 3.43 5.56 2.29
N ILE A 92 4.57 5.34 2.94
CA ILE A 92 5.34 6.41 3.59
C ILE A 92 5.76 7.44 2.54
N PHE A 93 6.31 7.01 1.40
CA PHE A 93 6.75 7.88 0.32
C PHE A 93 5.64 8.81 -0.16
N ILE A 94 4.49 8.26 -0.59
CA ILE A 94 3.37 9.05 -1.11
C ILE A 94 2.79 9.96 -0.02
N ILE A 95 2.52 9.44 1.19
CA ILE A 95 1.91 10.21 2.28
C ILE A 95 2.83 11.34 2.71
N SER A 96 4.12 11.08 2.89
CA SER A 96 5.09 12.10 3.31
C SER A 96 5.24 13.21 2.28
N ILE A 97 5.28 12.87 0.98
CA ILE A 97 5.35 13.88 -0.09
C ILE A 97 4.08 14.71 -0.13
N ALA A 98 2.92 14.06 -0.13
CA ALA A 98 1.64 14.76 -0.21
C ALA A 98 1.42 15.67 1.02
N LEU A 99 1.77 15.19 2.21
CA LEU A 99 1.68 15.98 3.44
C LEU A 99 2.66 17.15 3.42
N SER A 100 3.89 16.96 2.94
CA SER A 100 4.87 18.04 2.83
C SER A 100 4.42 19.11 1.83
N LEU A 101 3.89 18.70 0.67
CA LEU A 101 3.33 19.62 -0.33
C LEU A 101 2.13 20.39 0.21
N SER A 102 1.38 19.82 1.15
CA SER A 102 0.24 20.51 1.77
C SER A 102 0.61 21.78 2.54
N SER A 103 1.88 21.94 2.94
CA SER A 103 2.40 23.19 3.51
C SER A 103 2.35 24.35 2.51
N THR A 104 2.48 24.05 1.21
CA THR A 104 2.40 25.02 0.11
C THR A 104 1.00 25.07 -0.50
N LEU A 105 0.34 23.91 -0.60
CA LEU A 105 -1.01 23.75 -1.15
C LEU A 105 -1.94 23.08 -0.11
N PRO A 106 -2.50 23.84 0.84
CA PRO A 106 -3.34 23.27 1.90
C PRO A 106 -4.54 22.47 1.38
N LEU A 107 -5.02 22.80 0.18
CA LEU A 107 -6.13 22.09 -0.47
C LEU A 107 -5.84 20.60 -0.69
N LEU A 108 -4.57 20.19 -0.76
CA LEU A 108 -4.16 18.79 -0.91
C LEU A 108 -4.51 17.94 0.34
N LEU A 109 -4.78 18.55 1.50
CA LEU A 109 -5.21 17.82 2.70
C LEU A 109 -6.55 17.08 2.50
N ILE A 110 -7.45 17.62 1.68
CA ILE A 110 -8.76 17.00 1.42
C ILE A 110 -8.62 15.64 0.73
N PRO A 111 -7.95 15.52 -0.45
CA PRO A 111 -7.79 14.22 -1.08
C PRO A 111 -6.93 13.25 -0.25
N ILE A 112 -5.96 13.73 0.54
CA ILE A 112 -5.19 12.89 1.47
C ILE A 112 -6.10 12.31 2.56
N ALA A 113 -6.96 13.14 3.17
CA ALA A 113 -7.90 12.69 4.21
C ALA A 113 -8.90 11.67 3.64
N LEU A 114 -9.44 11.92 2.45
CA LEU A 114 -10.32 10.98 1.76
C LEU A 114 -9.61 9.64 1.48
N GLU A 115 -8.35 9.68 1.04
CA GLU A 115 -7.56 8.47 0.83
C GLU A 115 -7.38 7.67 2.12
N GLY A 116 -7.10 8.35 3.24
CA GLY A 116 -7.02 7.74 4.57
C GLY A 116 -8.33 7.08 5.01
N ILE A 117 -9.47 7.73 4.76
CA ILE A 117 -10.81 7.17 5.06
C ILE A 117 -11.06 5.91 4.22
N ILE A 118 -10.81 5.97 2.91
CA ILE A 118 -11.01 4.83 2.01
C ILE A 118 -10.09 3.66 2.39
N ALA A 119 -8.82 3.94 2.68
CA ALA A 119 -7.86 2.95 3.15
C ALA A 119 -8.29 2.31 4.47
N SER A 120 -8.88 3.07 5.38
CA SER A 120 -9.41 2.58 6.66
C SER A 120 -10.61 1.64 6.47
N ILE A 121 -11.56 2.00 5.60
CA ILE A 121 -12.71 1.14 5.24
C ILE A 121 -12.20 -0.18 4.62
N ASN A 122 -11.24 -0.08 3.70
CA ASN A 122 -10.67 -1.25 3.04
C ASN A 122 -9.93 -2.16 4.04
N SER A 123 -9.10 -1.59 4.91
CA SER A 123 -8.38 -2.31 5.95
C SER A 123 -9.33 -3.01 6.94
N TYR A 124 -10.37 -2.31 7.39
CA TYR A 124 -11.39 -2.89 8.27
C TYR A 124 -12.15 -4.05 7.61
N SER A 125 -12.45 -3.93 6.31
CA SER A 125 -13.10 -4.99 5.53
C SER A 125 -12.22 -6.24 5.49
N HIS A 126 -10.92 -6.08 5.22
CA HIS A 126 -9.95 -7.17 5.23
C HIS A 126 -9.84 -7.88 6.59
N ILE A 127 -9.82 -7.13 7.71
CA ILE A 127 -9.78 -7.70 9.07
C ILE A 127 -11.00 -8.56 9.36
N LYS A 128 -12.17 -8.19 8.82
CA LYS A 128 -13.41 -8.97 8.95
C LYS A 128 -13.53 -10.12 7.94
N GLY A 129 -12.52 -10.35 7.11
CA GLY A 129 -12.53 -11.39 6.08
C GLY A 129 -13.35 -11.02 4.84
N TYR A 130 -13.84 -9.78 4.75
CA TYR A 130 -14.56 -9.29 3.59
C TYR A 130 -13.55 -8.79 2.56
N GLN A 131 -13.53 -9.40 1.38
CA GLN A 131 -12.70 -8.95 0.27
C GLN A 131 -13.54 -8.08 -0.65
N PRO A 132 -13.46 -6.75 -0.57
CA PRO A 132 -14.06 -5.90 -1.59
C PRO A 132 -13.41 -6.25 -2.94
N LYS A 133 -14.24 -6.57 -3.95
CA LYS A 133 -13.75 -6.78 -5.31
C LYS A 133 -12.93 -5.54 -5.68
N THR A 134 -11.66 -5.74 -6.03
CA THR A 134 -10.76 -4.66 -6.44
C THR A 134 -11.38 -3.93 -7.62
N SER A 135 -12.05 -2.81 -7.38
CA SER A 135 -12.74 -2.08 -8.42
C SER A 135 -11.70 -1.41 -9.32
N GLU A 136 -11.90 -1.50 -10.64
CA GLU A 136 -11.09 -0.75 -11.60
C GLU A 136 -11.07 0.76 -11.26
N LEU A 137 -12.12 1.24 -10.60
CA LEU A 137 -12.23 2.59 -10.05
C LEU A 137 -11.19 2.89 -8.97
N GLY A 138 -10.88 1.93 -8.09
CA GLY A 138 -9.84 2.09 -7.07
C GLY A 138 -8.43 2.24 -7.66
N ARG A 139 -8.15 1.59 -8.80
CA ARG A 139 -6.88 1.81 -9.52
C ARG A 139 -6.86 3.19 -10.17
N LYS A 140 -7.95 3.57 -10.84
CA LYS A 140 -8.08 4.89 -11.49
C LYS A 140 -7.92 6.03 -10.49
N LYS A 141 -8.55 5.97 -9.30
CA LYS A 141 -8.41 7.05 -8.29
C LYS A 141 -6.94 7.26 -7.90
N THR A 142 -6.17 6.18 -7.78
CA THR A 142 -4.76 6.23 -7.34
C THR A 142 -3.91 6.91 -8.40
N ILE A 143 -4.07 6.54 -9.67
CA ILE A 143 -3.38 7.20 -10.79
C ILE A 143 -3.67 8.71 -10.83
N PHE A 144 -4.92 9.10 -10.61
CA PHE A 144 -5.30 10.51 -10.60
C PHE A 144 -4.71 11.26 -9.40
N LEU A 145 -4.68 10.64 -8.21
CA LEU A 145 -4.05 11.20 -7.02
C LEU A 145 -2.54 11.38 -7.23
N ASP A 146 -1.85 10.38 -7.78
CA ASP A 146 -0.41 10.45 -8.05
C ASP A 146 -0.10 11.53 -9.09
N ALA A 147 -0.92 11.65 -10.14
CA ALA A 147 -0.79 12.72 -11.13
C ALA A 147 -1.04 14.13 -10.52
N LEU A 148 -2.00 14.24 -9.61
CA LEU A 148 -2.26 15.47 -8.86
C LEU A 148 -1.05 15.84 -7.98
N ILE A 149 -0.48 14.89 -7.24
CA ILE A 149 0.72 15.11 -6.43
C ILE A 149 1.91 15.52 -7.30
N ALA A 150 2.15 14.83 -8.41
CA ALA A 150 3.24 15.14 -9.33
C ALA A 150 3.10 16.55 -9.94
N SER A 151 1.90 16.91 -10.39
CA SER A 151 1.63 18.26 -10.94
C SER A 151 1.72 19.37 -9.88
N SER A 152 1.54 19.05 -8.60
CA SER A 152 1.61 19.99 -7.47
C SER A 152 3.02 20.52 -7.19
N PHE A 153 4.07 19.91 -7.77
CA PHE A 153 5.42 20.48 -7.73
C PHE A 153 5.60 21.70 -8.65
N PHE A 154 4.70 21.88 -9.62
CA PHE A 154 4.80 22.92 -10.65
C PHE A 154 3.73 24.02 -10.50
N THR A 155 3.30 24.33 -9.28
CA THR A 155 2.26 25.34 -8.99
C THR A 155 2.58 26.75 -9.48
N LYS A 156 3.86 27.09 -9.57
CA LYS A 156 4.32 28.40 -10.05
C LYS A 156 4.19 28.57 -11.57
N VAL A 157 3.72 27.54 -12.31
CA VAL A 157 3.60 27.53 -13.76
C VAL A 157 2.11 27.71 -14.14
N PRO A 158 1.64 28.94 -14.47
CA PRO A 158 0.20 29.24 -14.58
C PRO A 158 -0.51 28.46 -15.70
N ILE A 159 0.21 28.10 -16.77
CA ILE A 159 -0.34 27.33 -17.89
C ILE A 159 -0.82 25.93 -17.47
N LEU A 160 -0.30 25.39 -16.35
CA LEU A 160 -0.69 24.09 -15.80
C LEU A 160 -1.90 24.17 -14.85
N LEU A 161 -2.34 25.37 -14.47
CA LEU A 161 -3.41 25.53 -13.47
C LEU A 161 -4.74 24.90 -13.89
N PRO A 162 -5.25 25.03 -15.14
CA PRO A 162 -6.49 24.37 -15.55
C PRO A 162 -6.40 22.84 -15.46
N LEU A 163 -5.24 22.28 -15.79
CA LEU A 163 -4.97 20.85 -15.67
C LEU A 163 -4.99 20.40 -14.20
N GLN A 164 -4.34 21.14 -13.30
CA GLN A 164 -4.32 20.86 -11.86
C GLN A 164 -5.73 20.90 -11.26
N ILE A 165 -6.55 21.89 -11.62
CA ILE A 165 -7.95 21.98 -11.19
C ILE A 165 -8.75 20.77 -11.71
N GLY A 166 -8.56 20.40 -12.99
CA GLY A 166 -9.21 19.23 -13.58
C GLY A 166 -8.83 17.92 -12.88
N LEU A 167 -7.54 17.74 -12.57
CA LEU A 167 -7.03 16.60 -11.80
C LEU A 167 -7.60 16.59 -10.39
N TYR A 168 -7.65 17.74 -9.73
CA TYR A 168 -8.20 17.86 -8.37
C TYR A 168 -9.68 17.44 -8.33
N ILE A 169 -10.52 18.02 -9.18
CA ILE A 169 -11.96 17.70 -9.24
C ILE A 169 -12.18 16.21 -9.58
N SER A 170 -11.41 15.70 -10.56
CA SER A 170 -11.49 14.28 -10.96
C SER A 170 -11.08 13.35 -9.82
N THR A 171 -10.03 13.69 -9.07
CA THR A 171 -9.54 12.91 -7.91
C THR A 171 -10.60 12.84 -6.83
N ILE A 172 -11.16 13.99 -6.43
CA ILE A 172 -12.23 14.03 -5.42
C ILE A 172 -13.45 13.23 -5.88
N GLY A 173 -13.90 13.40 -7.13
CA GLY A 173 -15.04 12.67 -7.67
C GLY A 173 -14.83 11.15 -7.69
N LEU A 174 -13.63 10.69 -8.06
CA LEU A 174 -13.27 9.27 -8.05
C LEU A 174 -13.16 8.72 -6.63
N GLN A 175 -12.54 9.47 -5.71
CA GLN A 175 -12.42 9.07 -4.31
C GLN A 175 -13.77 8.91 -3.62
N ILE A 176 -14.71 9.85 -3.85
CA ILE A 176 -16.08 9.74 -3.32
C ILE A 176 -16.77 8.49 -3.87
N LYS A 177 -16.71 8.27 -5.19
CA LYS A 177 -17.32 7.09 -5.83
C LYS A 177 -16.76 5.78 -5.25
N VAL A 178 -15.44 5.68 -5.10
CA VAL A 178 -14.78 4.49 -4.53
C VAL A 178 -15.10 4.33 -3.04
N GLY A 179 -15.15 5.43 -2.29
CA GLY A 179 -15.54 5.39 -0.88
C GLY A 179 -16.96 4.86 -0.68
N ILE A 180 -17.90 5.28 -1.52
CA ILE A 180 -19.28 4.76 -1.51
C ILE A 180 -19.31 3.28 -1.87
N ASP A 181 -18.62 2.87 -2.93
CA ASP A 181 -18.54 1.47 -3.39
C ASP A 181 -17.99 0.54 -2.28
N TYR A 182 -16.91 0.95 -1.62
CA TYR A 182 -16.30 0.18 -0.53
C TYR A 182 -17.21 0.12 0.70
N TYR A 183 -17.87 1.22 1.06
CA TYR A 183 -18.81 1.25 2.17
C TYR A 183 -20.05 0.37 1.93
N GLN A 184 -20.62 0.42 0.72
CA GLN A 184 -21.76 -0.41 0.35
C GLN A 184 -21.38 -1.90 0.38
N THR A 185 -20.21 -2.24 -0.14
CA THR A 185 -19.69 -3.62 -0.10
C THR A 185 -19.53 -4.13 1.33
N LEU A 186 -18.97 -3.31 2.22
CA LEU A 186 -18.85 -3.64 3.64
C LEU A 186 -20.21 -3.88 4.30
N LYS A 187 -21.18 -2.98 4.07
CA LYS A 187 -22.53 -3.09 4.64
C LYS A 187 -23.27 -4.33 4.14
N GLN A 188 -23.10 -4.66 2.86
CA GLN A 188 -23.73 -5.85 2.28
C GLN A 188 -23.12 -7.14 2.82
N ALA A 189 -21.79 -7.18 2.99
CA ALA A 189 -21.11 -8.31 3.60
C ALA A 189 -21.59 -8.55 5.05
N GLN A 190 -21.67 -7.50 5.87
CA GLN A 190 -22.19 -7.59 7.23
C GLN A 190 -23.63 -8.12 7.29
N LYS A 191 -24.51 -7.67 6.38
CA LYS A 191 -25.90 -8.14 6.32
C LYS A 191 -25.98 -9.63 5.95
N ASN A 192 -25.12 -10.10 5.06
CA ASN A 192 -25.08 -11.51 4.66
C ASN A 192 -24.58 -12.41 5.79
N ASP A 193 -23.57 -11.97 6.54
CA ASP A 193 -23.06 -12.70 7.71
C ASP A 193 -24.11 -12.86 8.81
N ILE A 194 -24.86 -11.79 9.11
CA ILE A 194 -25.94 -11.84 10.11
C ILE A 194 -27.01 -12.84 9.67
N LYS A 195 -27.45 -12.76 8.41
CA LYS A 195 -28.43 -13.70 7.85
C LYS A 195 -27.94 -15.16 7.89
N GLN A 196 -26.67 -15.41 7.61
CA GLN A 196 -26.11 -16.76 7.69
C GLN A 196 -26.11 -17.30 9.12
N LYS A 197 -25.76 -16.47 10.11
CA LYS A 197 -25.81 -16.87 11.53
C LYS A 197 -27.23 -17.18 11.99
N GLU A 198 -28.21 -16.36 11.60
CA GLU A 198 -29.63 -16.62 11.89
C GLU A 198 -30.11 -17.93 11.25
N ILE A 199 -29.67 -18.26 10.03
CA ILE A 199 -30.02 -19.53 9.37
C ILE A 199 -29.43 -20.73 10.13
N ILE A 200 -28.17 -20.65 10.55
CA ILE A 200 -27.50 -21.72 11.32
C ILE A 200 -28.19 -21.93 12.66
N GLU A 201 -28.43 -20.85 13.43
CA GLU A 201 -29.10 -20.92 14.72
C GLU A 201 -30.52 -21.52 14.61
N ASN A 202 -31.28 -21.13 13.58
CA ASN A 202 -32.61 -21.69 13.35
C ASN A 202 -32.59 -23.18 12.95
N ASN A 203 -31.55 -23.64 12.26
CA ASN A 203 -31.39 -25.05 11.92
C ASN A 203 -31.01 -25.87 13.17
N ASP A 204 -30.08 -25.39 13.99
CA ASP A 204 -29.68 -26.03 15.25
C ASP A 204 -30.88 -26.17 16.21
N ILE A 205 -31.74 -25.14 16.30
CA ILE A 205 -32.97 -25.19 17.11
C ILE A 205 -33.94 -26.26 16.59
N LYS A 206 -34.06 -26.41 15.26
CA LYS A 206 -34.95 -27.42 14.65
C LYS A 206 -34.46 -28.84 14.90
N GLU A 207 -33.16 -29.09 14.72
CA GLU A 207 -32.55 -30.40 14.97
C GLU A 207 -32.72 -30.82 16.45
N ASN A 208 -32.40 -29.93 17.38
CA ASN A 208 -32.58 -30.17 18.82
C ASN A 208 -34.04 -30.48 19.21
N LYS A 209 -35.02 -29.86 18.53
CA LYS A 209 -36.45 -30.15 18.76
C LYS A 209 -36.83 -31.53 18.21
N GLN A 210 -36.31 -31.93 17.05
CA GLN A 210 -36.58 -33.25 16.47
C GLN A 210 -35.99 -34.37 17.31
N GLU A 211 -34.76 -34.23 17.81
CA GLU A 211 -34.14 -35.20 18.70
C GLU A 211 -34.94 -35.41 19.99
N LYS A 212 -35.38 -34.32 20.63
CA LYS A 212 -36.22 -34.40 21.84
C LYS A 212 -37.54 -35.14 21.59
N GLN A 213 -38.18 -34.93 20.44
CA GLN A 213 -39.42 -35.63 20.08
C GLN A 213 -39.19 -37.13 19.81
N LEU A 214 -38.07 -37.50 19.20
CA LEU A 214 -37.70 -38.90 18.96
C LEU A 214 -37.41 -39.66 20.27
N VAL A 215 -36.77 -39.01 21.25
CA VAL A 215 -36.53 -39.58 22.58
C VAL A 215 -37.84 -39.80 23.34
N LEU A 216 -38.78 -38.86 23.26
CA LEU A 216 -40.08 -38.96 23.91
C LEU A 216 -40.97 -40.07 23.32
N LYS A 217 -40.87 -40.35 22.01
CA LYS A 217 -41.61 -41.46 21.36
C LYS A 217 -41.03 -42.85 21.65
N LYS A 218 -39.83 -42.94 22.21
CA LYS A 218 -39.16 -44.21 22.56
C LYS A 218 -39.33 -44.62 24.04
N LYS A 219 -40.03 -43.80 24.83
CA LYS A 219 -40.46 -44.13 26.20
C LYS A 219 -41.95 -44.44 26.21
#